data_AF-A0A9D9PS19-F1
#
_entry.id   AF-A0A9D9PS19-F1
#
_cell.length_a   1.000
_cell.length_b   1.000
_cell.length_c   1.000
_cell.angle_alpha   90.00
_cell.angle_beta   90.00
_cell.angle_gamma   90.00
#
_symmetry.space_group_name_H-M   'P 1'
#
loop_
_entity.id
_entity.type
_entity.pdbx_description
1 polymer ?
#
loop_
_entity_poly.entity_id
_entity_poly.type
_entity_poly.pdbx_seq_one_letter_code
_entity_poly.pdbx_strand_id
1 'polypeptide(L)'
;MKNLSLYRILIAPVIISAIIIYIAFYSIGVVEKHMAADAASEHLNTLIMNIKEDRGEYEHMRSDLCSEYELRAQALSILISQLPKTLIEDMTSEELRIASGADEIMITDRSGLVIFSTTPESKAEYADERFIEGLTQKSYCNTVTDESNGHTIFQTAVSRRNETGLIIAVFSSKVLDEISEYADASLTLRRSPSFGNGITAMVNTATGRFTAHGNENLVGSECIIPAEKFKKHDGYFSFRYAHDPSFVFYEYFDDSRVLISIVSKEYVYTKRTLVLIWLIVLDFTVILTCFLSTRSYRKNN
;
A
#
# COMPACT_ATOMS: atom_id res chain seq x y z
N MET A 1 14.94 52.40 52.24
CA MET A 1 13.92 51.38 51.92
C MET A 1 13.24 51.51 50.54
N LYS A 2 13.55 52.51 49.68
CA LYS A 2 12.91 52.68 48.35
C LYS A 2 13.38 51.71 47.25
N ASN A 3 14.61 51.20 47.30
CA ASN A 3 15.16 50.37 46.21
C ASN A 3 14.59 48.93 46.13
N LEU A 4 14.16 48.36 47.26
CA LEU A 4 13.54 47.01 47.27
C LEU A 4 12.16 46.97 46.59
N SER A 5 11.40 48.07 46.66
CA SER A 5 10.08 48.18 46.02
C SER A 5 10.19 48.21 44.49
N LEU A 6 11.17 48.95 43.94
CA LEU A 6 11.41 49.03 42.51
C LEU A 6 11.92 47.71 41.91
N TYR A 7 12.76 46.97 42.63
CA TYR A 7 13.25 45.67 42.17
C TYR A 7 12.14 44.61 42.12
N ARG A 8 11.18 44.65 43.06
CA ARG A 8 9.97 43.79 43.02
C ARG A 8 9.06 44.10 41.82
N ILE A 9 8.96 45.36 41.41
CA ILE A 9 8.19 45.78 40.22
C ILE A 9 8.83 45.24 38.92
N LEU A 10 10.15 45.06 38.91
CA LEU A 10 10.88 44.49 37.76
C LEU A 10 10.90 42.96 37.72
N ILE A 11 10.93 42.30 38.88
CA ILE A 11 10.94 40.82 38.97
C ILE A 11 9.56 40.22 38.67
N ALA A 12 8.47 40.84 39.14
CA ALA A 12 7.12 40.33 38.96
C ALA A 12 6.72 40.06 37.49
N PRO A 13 6.94 40.97 36.52
CA PRO A 13 6.60 40.72 35.12
C PRO A 13 7.45 39.59 34.50
N VAL A 14 8.72 39.46 34.90
CA VAL A 14 9.60 38.38 34.42
C VAL A 14 9.07 37.01 34.87
N ILE A 15 8.66 36.88 36.14
CA ILE A 15 8.10 35.63 36.66
C ILE A 15 6.78 35.29 35.97
N ILE A 16 5.88 36.27 35.85
CA ILE A 16 4.58 36.08 35.20
C ILE A 16 4.77 35.65 33.75
N SER A 17 5.70 36.27 33.05
CA SER A 17 5.97 35.93 31.66
C SER A 17 6.58 34.54 31.50
N ALA A 18 7.51 34.15 32.36
CA ALA A 18 8.05 32.79 32.37
C ALA A 18 6.94 31.73 32.55
N ILE A 19 5.96 32.00 33.41
CA ILE A 19 4.79 31.13 33.59
C ILE A 19 3.94 31.08 32.32
N ILE A 20 3.68 32.23 31.68
CA ILE A 20 2.91 32.29 30.42
C ILE A 20 3.60 31.52 29.30
N ILE A 21 4.92 31.71 29.13
CA ILE A 21 5.72 31.00 28.13
C ILE A 21 5.69 29.50 28.40
N TYR A 22 5.80 29.07 29.66
CA TYR A 22 5.72 27.65 30.02
C TYR A 22 4.34 27.04 29.71
N ILE A 23 3.26 27.74 30.07
CA ILE A 23 1.89 27.29 29.77
C ILE A 23 1.65 27.23 28.26
N ALA A 24 2.12 28.24 27.51
CA ALA A 24 2.02 28.26 26.06
C ALA A 24 2.82 27.12 25.43
N PHE A 25 4.06 26.87 25.89
CA PHE A 25 4.90 25.76 25.45
C PHE A 25 4.17 24.42 25.57
N TYR A 26 3.57 24.16 26.73
CA TYR A 26 2.88 22.90 26.99
C TYR A 26 1.58 22.79 26.20
N SER A 27 0.73 23.83 26.24
CA SER A 27 -0.57 23.84 25.58
C SER A 27 -0.44 23.64 24.07
N ILE A 28 0.46 24.41 23.43
CA ILE A 28 0.69 24.32 21.99
C ILE A 28 1.28 22.96 21.63
N GLY A 29 2.21 22.44 22.43
CA GLY A 29 2.80 21.11 22.21
C GLY A 29 1.77 19.97 22.27
N VAL A 30 0.76 20.06 23.13
CA VAL A 30 -0.33 19.07 23.18
C VAL A 30 -1.23 19.22 21.95
N VAL A 31 -1.65 20.45 21.63
CA VAL A 31 -2.55 20.73 20.50
C VAL A 31 -1.92 20.30 19.17
N GLU A 32 -0.68 20.68 18.89
CA GLU A 32 -0.01 20.34 17.63
C GLU A 32 0.19 18.84 17.44
N LYS A 33 0.50 18.15 18.53
CA LYS A 33 0.65 16.70 18.50
C LYS A 33 -0.68 16.00 18.21
N HIS A 34 -1.79 16.49 18.78
CA HIS A 34 -3.13 15.98 18.47
C HIS A 34 -3.52 16.29 17.02
N MET A 35 -3.36 17.53 16.57
CA MET A 35 -3.61 17.90 15.17
C MET A 35 -2.78 17.08 14.18
N ALA A 36 -1.50 16.82 14.50
CA ALA A 36 -0.65 15.97 13.68
C ALA A 36 -1.10 14.51 13.68
N ALA A 37 -1.61 14.01 14.81
CA ALA A 37 -2.17 12.65 14.88
C ALA A 37 -3.43 12.52 14.02
N ASP A 38 -4.34 13.47 14.11
CA ASP A 38 -5.59 13.46 13.34
C ASP A 38 -5.28 13.54 11.83
N ALA A 39 -4.41 14.48 11.43
CA ALA A 39 -4.00 14.63 10.03
C ALA A 39 -3.23 13.41 9.50
N ALA A 40 -2.39 12.78 10.34
CA ALA A 40 -1.69 11.56 9.96
C ALA A 40 -2.65 10.38 9.79
N SER A 41 -3.65 10.23 10.66
CA SER A 41 -4.66 9.18 10.53
C SER A 41 -5.56 9.39 9.31
N GLU A 42 -5.98 10.62 9.00
CA GLU A 42 -6.72 10.91 7.77
C GLU A 42 -5.90 10.53 6.52
N HIS A 43 -4.61 10.87 6.54
CA HIS A 43 -3.70 10.50 5.46
C HIS A 43 -3.50 8.99 5.35
N LEU A 44 -3.25 8.30 6.46
CA LEU A 44 -3.10 6.84 6.48
C LEU A 44 -4.39 6.14 6.02
N ASN A 45 -5.56 6.58 6.48
CA ASN A 45 -6.84 6.07 6.02
C ASN A 45 -7.05 6.25 4.52
N THR A 46 -6.70 7.42 3.98
CA THR A 46 -6.75 7.65 2.54
C THR A 46 -5.86 6.66 1.78
N LEU A 47 -4.64 6.41 2.26
CA LEU A 47 -3.75 5.42 1.66
C LEU A 47 -4.30 4.00 1.75
N ILE A 48 -4.88 3.62 2.90
CA ILE A 48 -5.51 2.32 3.10
C ILE A 48 -6.66 2.13 2.10
N MET A 49 -7.49 3.16 1.91
CA MET A 49 -8.59 3.11 0.96
C MET A 49 -8.09 2.96 -0.48
N ASN A 50 -7.10 3.76 -0.89
CA ASN A 50 -6.53 3.66 -2.23
C ASN A 50 -5.92 2.27 -2.50
N ILE A 51 -5.15 1.73 -1.54
CA ILE A 51 -4.57 0.38 -1.67
C ILE A 51 -5.68 -0.69 -1.78
N LYS A 52 -6.79 -0.53 -1.03
CA LYS A 52 -7.93 -1.46 -1.11
C LYS A 52 -8.69 -1.34 -2.43
N GLU A 53 -8.83 -0.12 -2.95
CA GLU A 53 -9.46 0.17 -4.24
C GLU A 53 -8.63 -0.39 -5.39
N ASP A 54 -7.34 -0.06 -5.47
CA ASP A 54 -6.41 -0.56 -6.50
C ASP A 54 -6.41 -2.09 -6.53
N ARG A 55 -6.38 -2.73 -5.34
CA ARG A 55 -6.45 -4.19 -5.23
C ARG A 55 -7.83 -4.74 -5.63
N GLY A 56 -8.89 -4.04 -5.27
CA GLY A 56 -10.26 -4.41 -5.64
C GLY A 56 -10.45 -4.39 -7.15
N GLU A 57 -9.98 -3.33 -7.83
CA GLU A 57 -10.01 -3.21 -9.28
C GLU A 57 -9.22 -4.33 -9.97
N TYR A 58 -8.03 -4.67 -9.45
CA TYR A 58 -7.24 -5.79 -9.95
C TYR A 58 -8.00 -7.13 -9.85
N GLU A 59 -8.56 -7.45 -8.68
CA GLU A 59 -9.28 -8.72 -8.49
C GLU A 59 -10.58 -8.76 -9.32
N HIS A 60 -11.27 -7.64 -9.48
CA HIS A 60 -12.44 -7.53 -10.35
C HIS A 60 -12.06 -7.78 -11.82
N MET A 61 -11.03 -7.09 -12.33
CA MET A 61 -10.55 -7.28 -13.70
C MET A 61 -10.08 -8.71 -13.93
N ARG A 62 -9.36 -9.29 -12.96
CA ARG A 62 -8.92 -10.69 -13.01
C ARG A 62 -10.12 -11.65 -13.11
N SER A 63 -11.16 -11.44 -12.31
CA SER A 63 -12.38 -12.25 -12.34
C SER A 63 -13.12 -12.12 -13.68
N ASP A 64 -13.22 -10.91 -14.22
CA ASP A 64 -13.86 -10.66 -15.51
C ASP A 64 -13.10 -11.36 -16.65
N LEU A 65 -11.76 -11.30 -16.64
CA LEU A 65 -10.92 -12.03 -17.59
C LEU A 65 -11.06 -13.54 -17.46
N CYS A 66 -11.11 -14.09 -16.25
CA CYS A 66 -11.39 -15.52 -16.05
C CYS A 66 -12.73 -15.91 -16.73
N SER A 67 -13.80 -15.16 -16.46
CA SER A 67 -15.11 -15.44 -17.07
C SER A 67 -15.09 -15.30 -18.59
N GLU A 68 -14.37 -14.31 -19.13
CA GLU A 68 -14.24 -14.11 -20.56
C GLU A 68 -13.46 -15.27 -21.22
N TYR A 69 -12.34 -15.67 -20.64
CA TYR A 69 -11.53 -16.78 -21.14
C TYR A 69 -12.25 -18.12 -21.05
N GLU A 70 -13.07 -18.34 -20.04
CA GLU A 70 -13.99 -19.49 -19.97
C GLU A 70 -14.97 -19.52 -21.14
N LEU A 71 -15.61 -18.39 -21.45
CA LEU A 71 -16.53 -18.29 -22.59
C LEU A 71 -15.80 -18.54 -23.92
N ARG A 72 -14.60 -17.96 -24.10
CA ARG A 72 -13.77 -18.18 -25.30
C ARG A 72 -13.34 -19.63 -25.44
N ALA A 73 -12.90 -20.28 -24.36
CA ALA A 73 -12.51 -21.69 -24.37
C ALA A 73 -13.71 -22.61 -24.63
N GLN A 74 -14.90 -22.28 -24.12
CA GLN A 74 -16.12 -23.01 -24.45
C GLN A 74 -16.49 -22.86 -25.93
N ALA A 75 -16.39 -21.65 -26.49
CA ALA A 75 -16.59 -21.42 -27.92
C ALA A 75 -15.58 -22.22 -28.76
N LEU A 76 -14.31 -22.25 -28.35
CA LEU A 76 -13.26 -23.06 -28.99
C LEU A 76 -13.60 -24.56 -28.95
N SER A 77 -14.12 -25.07 -27.82
CA SER A 77 -14.58 -26.46 -27.72
C SER A 77 -15.73 -26.78 -28.68
N ILE A 78 -16.67 -25.85 -28.85
CA ILE A 78 -17.75 -25.98 -29.84
C ILE A 78 -17.19 -26.02 -31.26
N LEU A 79 -16.29 -25.09 -31.62
CA LEU A 79 -15.67 -25.03 -32.94
C LEU A 79 -14.90 -26.33 -33.25
N ILE A 80 -14.05 -26.80 -32.33
CA ILE A 80 -13.30 -28.05 -32.48
C ILE A 80 -14.23 -29.25 -32.63
N SER A 81 -15.40 -29.25 -31.97
CA SER A 81 -16.36 -30.34 -32.10
C SER A 81 -17.07 -30.40 -33.46
N GLN A 82 -17.14 -29.28 -34.18
CA GLN A 82 -17.78 -29.18 -35.48
C GLN A 82 -16.79 -29.40 -36.64
N LEU A 83 -15.48 -29.31 -36.37
CA LEU A 83 -14.44 -29.54 -37.36
C LEU A 83 -14.29 -31.04 -37.69
N PRO A 84 -14.28 -31.42 -38.98
CA PRO A 84 -13.90 -32.77 -39.40
C PRO A 84 -12.50 -33.11 -38.88
N LYS A 85 -12.27 -34.36 -38.47
CA LYS A 85 -10.96 -34.81 -37.94
C LYS A 85 -9.79 -34.51 -38.90
N THR A 86 -10.04 -34.58 -40.21
CA THR A 86 -9.06 -34.27 -41.26
C THR A 86 -8.71 -32.77 -41.33
N LEU A 87 -9.63 -31.88 -40.96
CA LEU A 87 -9.41 -30.43 -40.93
C LEU A 87 -8.63 -29.97 -39.70
N ILE A 88 -8.56 -30.77 -38.62
CA ILE A 88 -7.70 -30.46 -37.47
C ILE A 88 -6.22 -30.67 -37.81
N GLU A 89 -5.93 -31.55 -38.77
CA GLU A 89 -4.58 -31.77 -39.30
C GLU A 89 -4.21 -30.77 -40.40
N ASP A 90 -5.18 -30.33 -41.22
CA ASP A 90 -4.96 -29.46 -42.39
C ASP A 90 -5.21 -27.95 -42.17
N MET A 91 -6.11 -27.54 -41.25
CA MET A 91 -6.17 -26.14 -40.81
C MET A 91 -4.99 -25.87 -39.87
N THR A 92 -4.26 -24.79 -40.15
CA THR A 92 -3.11 -24.40 -39.35
C THR A 92 -3.57 -24.21 -37.92
N SER A 93 -3.04 -25.02 -37.00
CA SER A 93 -3.25 -24.90 -35.54
C SER A 93 -3.10 -23.46 -35.03
N GLU A 94 -2.28 -22.69 -35.76
CA GLU A 94 -2.04 -21.27 -35.60
C GLU A 94 -3.27 -20.40 -35.92
N GLU A 95 -4.09 -20.72 -36.93
CA GLU A 95 -5.33 -20.01 -37.22
C GLU A 95 -6.35 -20.18 -36.09
N LEU A 96 -6.47 -21.37 -35.48
CA LEU A 96 -7.34 -21.58 -34.31
C LEU A 96 -6.83 -20.83 -33.08
N ARG A 97 -5.51 -20.79 -32.90
CA ARG A 97 -4.85 -20.02 -31.84
C ARG A 97 -5.11 -18.51 -32.01
N ILE A 98 -4.89 -17.98 -33.21
CA ILE A 98 -5.15 -16.58 -33.55
C ILE A 98 -6.65 -16.24 -33.42
N ALA A 99 -7.54 -17.10 -33.92
CA ALA A 99 -8.99 -16.86 -33.90
C ALA A 99 -9.58 -16.87 -32.49
N SER A 100 -9.03 -17.70 -31.59
CA SER A 100 -9.42 -17.71 -30.16
C SER A 100 -8.75 -16.61 -29.34
N GLY A 101 -7.68 -16.01 -29.87
CA GLY A 101 -6.85 -15.04 -29.15
C GLY A 101 -6.10 -15.69 -27.97
N ALA A 102 -5.90 -17.00 -28.01
CA ALA A 102 -5.09 -17.73 -27.04
C ALA A 102 -3.60 -17.61 -27.39
N ASP A 103 -2.74 -17.60 -26.39
CA ASP A 103 -1.30 -17.70 -26.60
C ASP A 103 -0.89 -19.13 -26.92
N GLU A 104 -1.59 -20.10 -26.35
CA GLU A 104 -1.37 -21.52 -26.61
C GLU A 104 -2.69 -22.31 -26.51
N ILE A 105 -2.84 -23.33 -27.36
CA ILE A 105 -3.93 -24.31 -27.28
C ILE A 105 -3.33 -25.70 -27.16
N MET A 106 -3.75 -26.43 -26.13
CA MET A 106 -3.44 -27.82 -25.90
C MET A 106 -4.72 -28.66 -25.95
N ILE A 107 -4.60 -29.88 -26.45
CA ILE A 107 -5.68 -30.87 -26.44
C ILE A 107 -5.14 -32.13 -25.78
N THR A 108 -5.89 -32.65 -24.81
CA THR A 108 -5.50 -33.83 -24.06
C THR A 108 -6.37 -35.04 -24.43
N ASP A 109 -5.84 -36.22 -24.11
CA ASP A 109 -6.58 -37.46 -24.13
C ASP A 109 -7.32 -37.72 -22.81
N ARG A 110 -7.98 -38.89 -22.71
CA ARG A 110 -8.69 -39.35 -21.52
C ARG A 110 -7.83 -39.50 -20.25
N SER A 111 -6.52 -39.61 -20.40
CA SER A 111 -5.57 -39.73 -19.28
C SER A 111 -4.99 -38.37 -18.87
N GLY A 112 -5.35 -37.30 -19.57
CA GLY A 112 -4.79 -35.97 -19.37
C GLY A 112 -3.47 -35.74 -20.10
N LEU A 113 -2.99 -36.67 -20.92
CA LEU A 113 -1.78 -36.50 -21.71
C LEU A 113 -2.05 -35.55 -22.88
N VAL A 114 -1.21 -34.53 -23.06
CA VAL A 114 -1.29 -33.57 -24.17
C VAL A 114 -0.91 -34.29 -25.47
N ILE A 115 -1.91 -34.55 -26.31
CA ILE A 115 -1.77 -35.18 -27.62
C ILE A 115 -1.51 -34.15 -28.73
N PHE A 116 -1.83 -32.90 -28.46
CA PHE A 116 -1.64 -31.80 -29.38
C PHE A 116 -1.38 -30.51 -28.62
N SER A 117 -0.44 -29.72 -29.13
CA SER A 117 -0.16 -28.37 -28.68
C SER A 117 0.28 -27.51 -29.85
N THR A 118 -0.08 -26.23 -29.82
CA THR A 118 0.46 -25.18 -30.70
C THR A 118 1.92 -24.84 -30.40
N THR A 119 2.38 -25.11 -29.18
CA THR A 119 3.77 -24.92 -28.76
C THR A 119 4.49 -26.28 -28.75
N PRO A 120 5.71 -26.40 -29.29
CA PRO A 120 6.42 -27.68 -29.35
C PRO A 120 6.82 -28.25 -27.98
N GLU A 121 7.06 -27.38 -26.99
CA GLU A 121 7.61 -27.74 -25.67
C GLU A 121 6.62 -28.50 -24.78
N SER A 122 5.32 -28.24 -24.92
CA SER A 122 4.25 -28.82 -24.11
C SER A 122 3.68 -30.13 -24.67
N LYS A 123 4.20 -30.62 -25.81
CA LYS A 123 3.78 -31.93 -26.36
C LYS A 123 4.30 -33.05 -25.47
N ALA A 124 3.40 -33.96 -25.08
CA ALA A 124 3.65 -35.08 -24.16
C ALA A 124 3.79 -34.70 -22.67
N GLU A 125 3.40 -33.49 -22.28
CA GLU A 125 3.16 -33.15 -20.87
C GLU A 125 1.76 -33.61 -20.42
N TYR A 126 1.55 -33.71 -19.11
CA TYR A 126 0.22 -33.95 -18.53
C TYR A 126 -0.45 -32.63 -18.22
N ALA A 127 -1.79 -32.60 -18.36
CA ALA A 127 -2.61 -31.49 -17.89
C ALA A 127 -2.33 -31.20 -16.41
N ASP A 128 -2.43 -29.92 -16.05
CA ASP A 128 -2.33 -29.49 -14.65
C ASP A 128 -3.25 -30.31 -13.74
N GLU A 129 -2.74 -30.71 -12.57
CA GLU A 129 -3.47 -31.54 -11.61
C GLU A 129 -4.81 -30.91 -11.21
N ARG A 130 -4.89 -29.57 -11.20
CA ARG A 130 -6.10 -28.80 -10.90
C ARG A 130 -7.22 -29.02 -11.93
N PHE A 131 -6.92 -29.57 -13.10
CA PHE A 131 -7.89 -29.89 -14.16
C PHE A 131 -8.30 -31.37 -14.22
N ILE A 132 -7.74 -32.25 -13.37
CA ILE A 132 -8.01 -33.70 -13.41
C ILE A 132 -9.52 -34.00 -13.29
N GLU A 133 -10.25 -33.24 -12.47
CA GLU A 133 -11.70 -33.41 -12.32
C GLU A 133 -12.44 -33.30 -13.67
N GLY A 134 -11.94 -32.44 -14.56
CA GLY A 134 -12.50 -32.19 -15.88
C GLY A 134 -12.37 -33.35 -16.86
N LEU A 135 -11.49 -34.32 -16.62
CA LEU A 135 -11.37 -35.51 -17.45
C LEU A 135 -12.58 -36.44 -17.30
N THR A 136 -13.27 -36.36 -16.16
CA THR A 136 -14.43 -37.21 -15.84
C THR A 136 -15.76 -36.52 -16.06
N GLN A 137 -15.81 -35.18 -15.93
CA GLN A 137 -17.01 -34.39 -16.09
C GLN A 137 -17.25 -34.03 -17.57
N LYS A 138 -18.51 -34.14 -18.03
CA LYS A 138 -18.89 -33.81 -19.43
C LYS A 138 -19.04 -32.31 -19.71
N SER A 139 -19.28 -31.51 -18.67
CA SER A 139 -19.49 -30.07 -18.77
C SER A 139 -18.54 -29.33 -17.83
N TYR A 140 -17.24 -29.65 -17.93
CA TYR A 140 -16.21 -28.97 -17.15
C TYR A 140 -15.77 -27.70 -17.88
N CYS A 141 -15.62 -26.63 -17.11
CA CYS A 141 -14.98 -25.39 -17.50
C CYS A 141 -14.41 -24.77 -16.23
N ASN A 142 -13.10 -24.53 -16.22
CA ASN A 142 -12.45 -23.88 -15.09
C ASN A 142 -11.20 -23.15 -15.56
N THR A 143 -10.96 -21.98 -14.99
CA THR A 143 -9.73 -21.21 -15.19
C THR A 143 -8.88 -21.23 -13.95
N VAL A 144 -7.60 -21.51 -14.16
CA VAL A 144 -6.56 -21.45 -13.15
C VAL A 144 -5.61 -20.34 -13.53
N THR A 145 -5.21 -19.55 -12.53
CA THR A 145 -4.26 -18.45 -12.72
C THR A 145 -2.93 -18.84 -12.08
N ASP A 146 -1.84 -18.65 -12.81
CA ASP A 146 -0.47 -18.78 -12.31
C ASP A 146 0.32 -17.51 -12.59
N GLU A 147 1.34 -17.25 -11.78
CA GLU A 147 2.33 -16.20 -12.04
C GLU A 147 3.58 -16.85 -12.64
N SER A 148 3.99 -16.41 -13.83
CA SER A 148 5.22 -16.87 -14.49
C SER A 148 5.98 -15.69 -15.04
N ASN A 149 7.25 -15.55 -14.66
CA ASN A 149 8.14 -14.46 -15.07
C ASN A 149 7.56 -13.03 -14.84
N GLY A 150 6.73 -12.85 -13.81
CA GLY A 150 6.08 -11.57 -13.52
C GLY A 150 4.84 -11.27 -14.37
N HIS A 151 4.37 -12.24 -15.16
CA HIS A 151 3.14 -12.16 -15.93
C HIS A 151 2.07 -13.09 -15.36
N THR A 152 0.84 -12.60 -15.35
CA THR A 152 -0.32 -13.42 -14.96
C THR A 152 -0.75 -14.28 -16.15
N ILE A 153 -0.64 -15.60 -16.01
CA ILE A 153 -1.05 -16.58 -17.02
C ILE A 153 -2.38 -17.21 -16.59
N PHE A 154 -3.34 -17.22 -17.50
CA PHE A 154 -4.63 -17.86 -17.35
C PHE A 154 -4.65 -19.16 -18.14
N GLN A 155 -4.76 -20.28 -17.46
CA GLN A 155 -4.98 -21.58 -18.08
C GLN A 155 -6.46 -21.92 -17.93
N THR A 156 -7.18 -22.03 -19.03
CA THR A 156 -8.60 -22.37 -19.03
C THR A 156 -8.80 -23.74 -19.65
N ALA A 157 -9.32 -24.69 -18.88
CA ALA A 157 -9.59 -26.04 -19.35
C ALA A 157 -11.09 -26.29 -19.52
N VAL A 158 -11.46 -26.88 -20.65
CA VAL A 158 -12.84 -27.20 -21.01
C VAL A 158 -12.95 -28.64 -21.50
N SER A 159 -14.00 -29.36 -21.10
CA SER A 159 -14.28 -30.70 -21.62
C SER A 159 -14.43 -30.69 -23.14
N ARG A 160 -13.80 -31.66 -23.80
CA ARG A 160 -14.03 -31.91 -25.22
C ARG A 160 -15.46 -32.41 -25.42
N ARG A 161 -16.17 -31.83 -26.41
CA ARG A 161 -17.54 -32.27 -26.77
C ARG A 161 -17.55 -33.45 -27.73
N ASN A 162 -16.50 -33.62 -28.52
CA ASN A 162 -16.39 -34.67 -29.52
C ASN A 162 -15.84 -35.99 -28.96
N GLU A 163 -14.92 -35.93 -28.00
CA GLU A 163 -14.21 -37.08 -27.42
C GLU A 163 -13.92 -36.86 -25.93
N THR A 164 -13.43 -37.89 -25.25
CA THR A 164 -13.00 -37.77 -23.84
C THR A 164 -11.60 -37.14 -23.76
N GLY A 165 -11.49 -36.05 -23.00
CA GLY A 165 -10.27 -35.26 -22.82
C GLY A 165 -10.61 -33.79 -22.60
N LEU A 166 -9.58 -32.95 -22.49
CA LEU A 166 -9.72 -31.51 -22.28
C LEU A 166 -9.15 -30.73 -23.47
N ILE A 167 -9.70 -29.53 -23.67
CA ILE A 167 -9.07 -28.47 -24.43
C ILE A 167 -8.61 -27.45 -23.40
N ILE A 168 -7.32 -27.14 -23.40
CA ILE A 168 -6.71 -26.18 -22.49
C ILE A 168 -6.24 -25.01 -23.35
N ALA A 169 -6.76 -23.82 -23.08
CA ALA A 169 -6.33 -22.59 -23.73
C ALA A 169 -5.57 -21.74 -22.70
N VAL A 170 -4.40 -21.25 -23.09
CA VAL A 170 -3.55 -20.39 -22.27
C VAL A 170 -3.68 -18.97 -22.78
N PHE A 171 -3.92 -18.03 -21.87
CA PHE A 171 -4.03 -16.60 -22.16
C PHE A 171 -3.14 -15.80 -21.22
N SER A 172 -2.47 -14.79 -21.78
CA SER A 172 -1.77 -13.75 -21.03
C SER A 172 -2.49 -12.41 -21.23
N SER A 173 -2.47 -11.56 -20.20
CA SER A 173 -3.09 -10.25 -20.25
C SER A 173 -2.13 -9.15 -19.82
N LYS A 174 -1.57 -8.43 -20.80
CA LYS A 174 -0.72 -7.26 -20.56
C LYS A 174 -1.44 -6.18 -19.76
N VAL A 175 -2.74 -6.02 -19.98
CA VAL A 175 -3.56 -5.02 -19.27
C VAL A 175 -3.64 -5.38 -17.79
N LEU A 176 -3.78 -6.67 -17.47
CA LEU A 176 -3.80 -7.10 -16.07
C LEU A 176 -2.42 -6.97 -15.42
N ASP A 177 -1.35 -7.24 -16.17
CA ASP A 177 0.02 -7.01 -15.67
C ASP A 177 0.24 -5.52 -15.35
N GLU A 178 -0.20 -4.62 -16.23
CA GLU A 178 -0.18 -3.17 -15.97
C GLU A 178 -0.95 -2.83 -14.69
N ILE A 179 -2.19 -3.32 -14.54
CA ILE A 179 -3.03 -3.07 -13.34
C ILE A 179 -2.43 -3.72 -12.08
N SER A 180 -1.74 -4.86 -12.20
CA SER A 180 -1.08 -5.53 -11.08
C SER A 180 -0.02 -4.66 -10.42
N GLU A 181 0.70 -3.85 -11.21
CA GLU A 181 1.66 -2.89 -10.70
C GLU A 181 0.96 -1.82 -9.83
N TYR A 182 -0.26 -1.40 -10.20
CA TYR A 182 -1.06 -0.47 -9.40
C TYR A 182 -1.57 -1.11 -8.11
N ALA A 183 -1.86 -2.42 -8.13
CA ALA A 183 -2.27 -3.16 -6.94
C ALA A 183 -1.13 -3.42 -5.94
N ASP A 184 0.14 -3.21 -6.33
CA ASP A 184 1.26 -3.23 -5.39
C ASP A 184 1.17 -2.03 -4.44
N ALA A 185 0.85 -2.33 -3.18
CA ALA A 185 0.82 -1.35 -2.10
C ALA A 185 2.08 -0.47 -2.04
N SER A 186 3.26 -1.01 -2.37
CA SER A 186 4.50 -0.23 -2.39
C SER A 186 4.48 0.90 -3.43
N LEU A 187 3.86 0.67 -4.59
CA LEU A 187 3.73 1.69 -5.63
C LEU A 187 2.77 2.80 -5.18
N THR A 188 1.63 2.45 -4.58
CA THR A 188 0.66 3.43 -4.04
C THR A 188 1.31 4.29 -2.95
N LEU A 189 2.15 3.69 -2.08
CA LEU A 189 2.92 4.43 -1.08
C LEU A 189 3.98 5.36 -1.67
N ARG A 190 4.63 4.98 -2.77
CA ARG A 190 5.64 5.81 -3.47
C ARG A 190 5.02 6.99 -4.21
N ARG A 191 3.83 6.80 -4.79
CA ARG A 191 3.11 7.82 -5.56
C ARG A 191 2.44 8.86 -4.67
N SER A 192 2.03 8.44 -3.49
CA SER A 192 1.35 9.33 -2.55
C SER A 192 2.35 10.20 -1.79
N PRO A 193 2.07 11.51 -1.62
CA PRO A 193 2.96 12.39 -0.87
C PRO A 193 3.02 11.95 0.59
N SER A 194 4.24 11.75 1.11
CA SER A 194 4.44 11.41 2.52
C SER A 194 3.96 12.54 3.44
N PHE A 195 3.23 12.19 4.50
CA PHE A 195 2.87 13.15 5.54
C PHE A 195 4.11 13.79 6.17
N GLY A 196 4.22 15.12 6.08
CA GLY A 196 5.31 15.90 6.69
C GLY A 196 6.72 15.57 6.21
N ASN A 197 6.89 15.17 4.94
CA ASN A 197 8.15 14.66 4.38
C ASN A 197 8.70 13.45 5.16
N GLY A 198 7.80 12.70 5.80
CA GLY A 198 8.11 11.50 6.54
C GLY A 198 8.34 10.29 5.65
N ILE A 199 8.42 9.14 6.30
CA ILE A 199 8.51 7.83 5.63
C ILE A 199 7.21 7.10 5.85
N THR A 200 6.60 6.63 4.76
CA THR A 200 5.41 5.77 4.83
C THR A 200 5.79 4.34 4.45
N ALA A 201 5.34 3.37 5.24
CA ALA A 201 5.61 1.96 5.03
C ALA A 201 4.47 1.09 5.59
N MET A 202 4.39 -0.16 5.15
CA MET A 202 3.50 -1.19 5.70
C MET A 202 4.34 -2.29 6.32
N VAL A 203 3.96 -2.71 7.53
CA VAL A 203 4.69 -3.70 8.33
C VAL A 203 3.76 -4.86 8.65
N ASN A 204 4.24 -6.08 8.46
CA ASN A 204 3.57 -7.26 8.98
C ASN A 204 3.95 -7.46 10.45
N THR A 205 2.98 -7.42 11.35
CA THR A 205 3.19 -7.51 12.80
C THR A 205 3.54 -8.92 13.26
N ALA A 206 3.15 -9.96 12.51
CA ALA A 206 3.48 -11.35 12.82
C ALA A 206 4.92 -11.71 12.45
N THR A 207 5.41 -11.21 11.30
CA THR A 207 6.78 -11.48 10.85
C THR A 207 7.79 -10.40 11.27
N GLY A 208 7.30 -9.20 11.61
CA GLY A 208 8.14 -8.04 11.92
C GLY A 208 8.87 -7.47 10.70
N ARG A 209 8.39 -7.73 9.48
CA ARG A 209 9.05 -7.31 8.22
C ARG A 209 8.19 -6.32 7.45
N PHE A 210 8.84 -5.47 6.67
CA PHE A 210 8.14 -4.55 5.76
C PHE A 210 7.50 -5.34 4.62
N THR A 211 6.18 -5.19 4.45
CA THR A 211 5.45 -5.74 3.30
C THR A 211 5.38 -4.75 2.15
N ALA A 212 5.39 -3.46 2.45
CA ALA A 212 5.48 -2.39 1.47
C ALA A 212 6.28 -1.23 2.05
N HIS A 213 7.01 -0.49 1.23
CA HIS A 213 7.79 0.66 1.69
C HIS A 213 7.92 1.68 0.55
N GLY A 214 7.97 2.97 0.88
CA GLY A 214 8.30 4.02 -0.10
C GLY A 214 9.70 3.89 -0.74
N ASN A 215 10.50 2.91 -0.33
CA ASN A 215 11.82 2.59 -0.89
C ASN A 215 11.86 1.09 -1.14
N GLU A 216 11.94 0.69 -2.40
CA GLU A 216 11.84 -0.70 -2.85
C GLU A 216 12.90 -1.60 -2.21
N ASN A 217 14.11 -1.08 -1.99
CA ASN A 217 15.22 -1.82 -1.39
C ASN A 217 14.96 -2.26 0.06
N LEU A 218 13.96 -1.66 0.72
CA LEU A 218 13.59 -1.98 2.10
C LEU A 218 12.40 -2.92 2.19
N VAL A 219 11.73 -3.24 1.07
CA VAL A 219 10.64 -4.21 1.05
C VAL A 219 11.19 -5.59 1.44
N GLY A 220 10.51 -6.26 2.35
CA GLY A 220 10.95 -7.53 2.92
C GLY A 220 12.06 -7.41 3.96
N SER A 221 12.63 -6.24 4.24
CA SER A 221 13.61 -6.08 5.33
C SER A 221 12.95 -6.09 6.72
N GLU A 222 13.73 -6.33 7.78
CA GLU A 222 13.22 -6.31 9.16
C GLU A 222 12.84 -4.88 9.59
N CYS A 223 11.69 -4.77 10.25
CA CYS A 223 11.24 -3.51 10.82
C CYS A 223 11.93 -3.26 12.16
N ILE A 224 12.58 -2.11 12.29
CA ILE A 224 13.24 -1.68 13.53
C ILE A 224 12.22 -1.41 14.65
N ILE A 225 10.95 -1.18 14.31
CA ILE A 225 9.88 -0.89 15.26
C ILE A 225 9.31 -2.22 15.79
N PRO A 226 9.36 -2.47 17.10
CA PRO A 226 8.86 -3.71 17.67
C PRO A 226 7.32 -3.76 17.63
N ALA A 227 6.78 -4.93 17.30
CA ALA A 227 5.35 -5.16 17.14
C ALA A 227 4.52 -4.78 18.38
N GLU A 228 5.08 -4.93 19.57
CA GLU A 228 4.43 -4.59 20.86
C GLU A 228 4.04 -3.12 21.01
N LYS A 229 4.57 -2.23 20.17
CA LYS A 229 4.21 -0.80 20.14
C LYS A 229 2.87 -0.55 19.46
N PHE A 230 2.42 -1.47 18.61
CA PHE A 230 1.11 -1.43 17.96
C PHE A 230 0.10 -2.14 18.88
N LYS A 231 -0.68 -1.36 19.63
CA LYS A 231 -1.57 -1.89 20.68
C LYS A 231 -3.06 -1.69 20.40
N LYS A 232 -3.38 -0.77 19.50
CA LYS A 232 -4.74 -0.34 19.15
C LYS A 232 -4.90 -0.36 17.64
N HIS A 233 -6.13 -0.24 17.13
CA HIS A 233 -6.38 -0.13 15.69
C HIS A 233 -5.65 1.06 15.06
N ASP A 234 -5.54 2.16 15.80
CA ASP A 234 -4.86 3.37 15.38
C ASP A 234 -4.08 3.97 16.55
N GLY A 235 -3.13 4.83 16.23
CA GLY A 235 -2.54 5.72 17.21
C GLY A 235 -1.16 6.19 16.85
N TYR A 236 -0.43 6.62 17.86
CA TYR A 236 0.91 7.12 17.68
C TYR A 236 1.79 6.85 18.90
N PHE A 237 3.10 6.83 18.67
CA PHE A 237 4.09 6.82 19.74
C PHE A 237 5.36 7.55 19.33
N SER A 238 6.15 7.95 20.32
CA SER A 238 7.49 8.48 20.04
C SER A 238 8.47 7.34 19.83
N PHE A 239 9.30 7.47 18.79
CA PHE A 239 10.37 6.53 18.48
C PHE A 239 11.61 7.29 18.02
N ARG A 240 12.78 6.65 18.06
CA ARG A 240 13.98 7.19 17.40
C ARG A 240 14.25 6.38 16.15
N TYR A 241 13.99 6.98 15.00
CA TYR A 241 14.23 6.34 13.72
C TYR A 241 15.54 6.88 13.15
N ALA A 242 16.48 5.99 12.81
CA ALA A 242 17.82 6.38 12.33
C ALA A 242 18.52 7.43 13.23
N HIS A 243 18.37 7.30 14.55
CA HIS A 243 18.87 8.22 15.59
C HIS A 243 18.12 9.55 15.74
N ASP A 244 17.22 9.90 14.83
CA ASP A 244 16.43 11.12 14.91
C ASP A 244 15.15 10.94 15.74
N PRO A 245 14.78 11.92 16.59
CA PRO A 245 13.56 11.86 17.36
C PRO A 245 12.35 12.06 16.45
N SER A 246 11.53 11.02 16.36
CA SER A 246 10.37 10.98 15.46
C SER A 246 9.10 10.56 16.20
N PHE A 247 7.97 10.85 15.58
CA PHE A 247 6.69 10.23 15.88
C PHE A 247 6.39 9.19 14.82
N VAL A 248 5.89 8.05 15.27
CA VAL A 248 5.32 7.03 14.40
C VAL A 248 3.82 7.09 14.60
N PHE A 249 3.11 7.43 13.54
CA PHE A 249 1.67 7.30 13.42
C PHE A 249 1.39 5.97 12.73
N TYR A 250 0.36 5.27 13.18
CA TYR A 250 0.06 3.95 12.64
C TYR A 250 -1.43 3.68 12.62
N GLU A 251 -1.83 2.86 11.65
CA GLU A 251 -3.20 2.42 11.47
C GLU A 251 -3.22 0.99 10.91
N TYR A 252 -4.06 0.13 11.47
CA TYR A 252 -4.18 -1.25 11.02
C TYR A 252 -4.84 -1.30 9.64
N PHE A 253 -4.17 -1.97 8.70
CA PHE A 253 -4.72 -2.28 7.39
C PHE A 253 -5.61 -3.52 7.49
N ASP A 254 -5.06 -4.58 8.12
CA ASP A 254 -5.65 -5.89 8.41
C ASP A 254 -5.15 -6.39 9.79
N ASP A 255 -5.66 -7.51 10.30
CA ASP A 255 -5.25 -8.12 11.59
C ASP A 255 -3.73 -8.34 11.73
N SER A 256 -3.00 -8.51 10.63
CA SER A 256 -1.56 -8.81 10.60
C SER A 256 -0.70 -7.71 9.98
N ARG A 257 -1.29 -6.63 9.46
CA ARG A 257 -0.57 -5.59 8.71
C ARG A 257 -0.94 -4.21 9.20
N VAL A 258 0.08 -3.39 9.44
CA VAL A 258 -0.07 -2.03 9.93
C VAL A 258 0.61 -1.07 8.96
N LEU A 259 -0.11 -0.03 8.57
CA LEU A 259 0.46 1.08 7.82
C LEU A 259 1.03 2.10 8.81
N ILE A 260 2.25 2.54 8.57
CA ILE A 260 2.99 3.45 9.44
C ILE A 260 3.42 4.69 8.67
N SER A 261 3.40 5.84 9.34
CA SER A 261 3.98 7.09 8.89
C SER A 261 4.95 7.61 9.96
N ILE A 262 6.22 7.75 9.60
CA ILE A 262 7.31 8.18 10.47
C ILE A 262 7.64 9.63 10.15
N VAL A 263 7.43 10.53 11.11
CA VAL A 263 7.63 11.98 10.91
C VAL A 263 8.54 12.54 12.00
N SER A 264 9.43 13.47 11.64
CA SER A 264 10.33 14.10 12.59
C SER A 264 9.55 14.92 13.63
N LYS A 265 10.01 14.93 14.89
CA LYS A 265 9.40 15.78 15.92
C LYS A 265 9.53 17.27 15.62
N GLU A 266 10.57 17.65 14.87
CA GLU A 266 10.77 19.02 14.43
C GLU A 266 9.61 19.49 13.55
N TYR A 267 9.21 18.68 12.57
CA TYR A 267 8.05 18.97 11.73
C TYR A 267 6.78 19.16 12.57
N VAL A 268 6.47 18.19 13.44
CA VAL A 268 5.28 18.21 14.29
C VAL A 268 5.23 19.46 15.19
N TYR A 269 6.39 19.93 15.67
CA TYR A 269 6.50 21.08 16.58
C TYR A 269 6.98 22.38 15.93
N THR A 270 6.91 22.48 14.60
CA THR A 270 7.38 23.68 13.87
C THR A 270 6.63 24.92 14.33
N LYS A 271 5.29 24.83 14.40
CA LYS A 271 4.43 25.94 14.82
C LYS A 271 4.69 26.33 16.28
N ARG A 272 4.91 25.36 17.19
CA ARG A 272 5.24 25.63 18.59
C ARG A 272 6.51 26.44 18.69
N THR A 273 7.53 26.03 17.94
CA THR A 273 8.83 26.70 17.94
C THR A 273 8.69 28.14 17.43
N LEU A 274 7.93 28.36 16.36
CA LEU A 274 7.64 29.69 15.83
C LEU A 274 6.91 30.58 16.85
N VAL A 275 5.84 30.07 17.45
CA VAL A 275 5.04 30.84 18.43
C VAL A 275 5.86 31.18 19.67
N LEU A 276 6.70 30.26 20.14
CA LEU A 276 7.60 30.52 21.27
C LEU A 276 8.62 31.61 20.98
N ILE A 277 9.20 31.62 19.77
CA ILE A 277 10.11 32.70 19.36
C ILE A 277 9.39 34.04 19.42
N TRP A 278 8.17 34.14 18.87
CA TRP A 278 7.39 35.37 18.92
C TRP A 278 6.98 35.78 20.34
N LEU A 279 6.64 34.82 21.20
CA LEU A 279 6.34 35.09 22.61
C LEU A 279 7.57 35.64 23.35
N ILE A 280 8.75 35.07 23.11
CA ILE A 280 10.00 35.54 23.72
C ILE A 280 10.35 36.94 23.23
N VAL A 281 10.17 37.23 21.93
CA VAL A 281 10.41 38.57 21.38
C VAL A 281 9.45 39.59 21.99
N LEU A 282 8.15 39.26 22.07
CA LEU A 282 7.15 40.12 22.69
C LEU A 282 7.47 40.36 24.17
N ASP A 283 7.80 39.31 24.91
CA ASP A 283 8.18 39.41 26.31
C ASP A 283 9.39 40.33 26.52
N PHE A 284 10.43 40.15 25.70
CA PHE A 284 11.61 40.99 25.73
C PHE A 284 11.27 42.47 25.52
N THR A 285 10.38 42.79 24.57
CA THR A 285 9.95 44.17 24.34
C THR A 285 9.17 44.76 25.51
N VAL A 286 8.32 43.96 26.18
CA VAL A 286 7.56 44.40 27.36
C VAL A 286 8.50 44.66 28.53
N ILE A 287 9.43 43.74 28.81
CA ILE A 287 10.43 43.89 29.88
C ILE A 287 11.30 45.13 29.63
N LEU A 288 11.76 45.33 28.40
CA LEU A 288 12.55 46.49 28.01
C LEU A 288 11.78 47.80 28.23
N THR A 289 10.50 47.84 27.86
CA THR A 289 9.63 49.02 28.03
C THR A 289 9.40 49.31 29.51
N CYS A 290 9.14 48.29 30.34
CA CYS A 290 9.03 48.43 31.79
C CYS A 290 10.34 48.93 32.43
N PHE A 291 11.49 48.45 31.96
CA PHE A 291 12.80 48.90 32.42
C PHE A 291 13.07 50.37 32.05
N LEU A 292 12.78 50.77 30.81
CA LEU A 292 12.92 52.16 30.37
C LEU A 292 11.97 53.10 31.13
N SER A 293 10.73 52.68 31.36
CA SER A 293 9.73 53.45 32.11
C SER A 293 10.16 53.67 33.57
N THR A 294 10.60 52.61 34.26
CA THR A 294 11.11 52.71 35.64
C THR A 294 12.37 53.57 35.74
N ARG A 295 13.27 53.51 34.73
CA ARG A 295 14.43 54.40 34.65
C ARG A 295 14.04 55.86 34.42
N SER A 296 13.07 56.13 33.57
CA SER A 296 12.54 57.47 33.32
C SER A 296 11.91 58.06 34.58
N TYR A 297 11.06 57.29 35.27
CA TYR A 297 10.45 57.68 36.54
C TYR A 297 11.50 58.02 37.61
N ARG A 298 12.61 57.27 37.67
CA ARG A 298 13.73 57.56 38.59
C ARG A 298 14.55 58.81 38.22
N LYS A 299 14.50 59.28 36.97
CA LYS A 299 15.21 60.50 36.55
C LYS A 299 14.39 61.77 36.82
N ASN A 300 13.07 61.64 36.83
CA ASN A 300 12.13 62.76 37.02
C ASN A 300 11.65 62.96 38.48
N ASN A 301 12.02 62.08 39.41
CA ASN A 301 11.75 62.14 40.86
C ASN A 301 13.02 61.88 41.66
#